data_AF-H7C3Z9-F1
#
_entry.id   AF-H7C3Z9-F1
#
_cell.length_a   1.000
_cell.length_b   1.000
_cell.length_c   1.000
_cell.angle_alpha   90.00
_cell.angle_beta   90.00
_cell.angle_gamma   90.00
#
_symmetry.space_group_name_H-M   'P 1'
#
loop_
_entity.id
_entity.type
_entity.pdbx_description
1 polymer ?
#
loop_
_entity_poly.entity_id
_entity_poly.type
_entity_poly.pdbx_seq_one_letter_code
_entity_poly.pdbx_strand_id
1 'polypeptide(L)'
;PLMIIHHLDECPHSQALKKVFAENKEIQKLAEQFVLLNLVYETTDKHLSPDGQYVPRIMFVDPSLTVRADITGRYSNRLYAYEPADTALCKCDLQFGCCPRVEHLYCCSDGTRGCMVSA
;
A
#
# COMPACT_ATOMS: atom_id res chain seq x y z
N PRO A 1 1.69 9.23 -10.58
CA PRO A 1 0.72 8.48 -9.76
C PRO A 1 0.82 8.98 -8.31
N LEU A 2 -0.27 8.98 -7.57
CA LEU A 2 -0.37 9.57 -6.25
C LEU A 2 -0.62 8.47 -5.21
N MET A 3 0.15 8.52 -4.13
CA MET A 3 0.06 7.56 -3.03
C MET A 3 -0.48 8.30 -1.81
N ILE A 4 -1.69 7.94 -1.37
CA ILE A 4 -2.35 8.56 -0.24
C ILE A 4 -2.19 7.67 0.98
N ILE A 5 -1.60 8.20 2.04
CA ILE A 5 -1.40 7.51 3.31
C ILE A 5 -2.27 8.19 4.37
N HIS A 6 -3.37 7.54 4.72
CA HIS A 6 -4.20 7.92 5.85
C HIS A 6 -3.62 7.30 7.12
N HIS A 7 -3.19 8.14 8.05
CA HIS A 7 -2.60 7.69 9.30
C HIS A 7 -2.99 8.64 10.43
N LEU A 8 -2.87 8.19 11.67
CA LEU A 8 -3.04 9.04 12.85
C LEU A 8 -1.77 8.98 13.69
N ASP A 9 -1.28 10.14 14.15
CA ASP A 9 -0.09 10.19 14.99
C ASP A 9 -0.32 9.55 16.37
N GLU A 10 -1.56 9.56 16.87
CA GLU A 10 -1.94 8.95 18.15
C GLU A 10 -2.18 7.41 18.07
N CYS A 11 -1.98 6.79 16.90
CA CYS A 11 -2.25 5.36 16.70
C CYS A 11 -0.96 4.52 16.68
N PRO A 12 -0.81 3.50 17.57
CA PRO A 12 0.36 2.63 17.60
C PRO A 12 0.64 1.90 16.28
N HIS A 13 -0.42 1.46 15.57
CA HIS A 13 -0.28 0.76 14.28
C HIS A 13 0.29 1.67 13.19
N SER A 14 -0.15 2.93 13.17
CA SER A 14 0.35 3.94 12.21
C SER A 14 1.81 4.26 12.47
N GLN A 15 2.21 4.41 13.74
CA GLN A 15 3.61 4.65 14.11
C GLN A 15 4.50 3.45 13.74
N ALA A 16 4.03 2.22 13.97
CA ALA A 16 4.77 1.03 13.61
C ALA A 16 5.00 0.94 12.10
N LEU A 17 3.97 1.19 11.29
CA LEU A 17 4.08 1.19 9.83
C LEU A 17 5.07 2.26 9.35
N LYS A 18 4.97 3.48 9.88
CA LYS A 18 5.88 4.59 9.55
C LYS A 18 7.35 4.26 9.85
N LYS A 19 7.64 3.58 10.96
CA LYS A 19 9.00 3.13 11.29
C LYS A 19 9.54 2.15 10.25
N VAL A 20 8.76 1.13 9.90
CA VAL A 20 9.20 0.12 8.93
C VAL A 20 9.37 0.71 7.52
N PHE A 21 8.51 1.65 7.12
CA PHE A 21 8.67 2.40 5.88
C PHE A 21 9.94 3.26 5.87
N ALA A 22 10.28 3.87 7.00
CA ALA A 22 11.50 4.67 7.16
C ALA A 22 12.78 3.80 7.21
N GLU A 23 12.68 2.55 7.65
CA GLU A 23 13.81 1.60 7.66
C GLU A 23 14.08 0.98 6.29
N ASN A 24 13.04 0.80 5.46
CA ASN A 24 13.16 0.14 4.16
C ASN A 24 13.55 1.11 3.03
N LYS A 25 14.83 1.09 2.66
CA LYS A 25 15.39 1.95 1.58
C LYS A 25 14.82 1.65 0.19
N GLU A 26 14.36 0.44 -0.06
CA GLU A 26 13.81 0.08 -1.37
C GLU A 26 12.43 0.68 -1.57
N ILE A 27 11.60 0.64 -0.52
CA ILE A 27 10.29 1.31 -0.51
C ILE A 27 10.48 2.81 -0.67
N GLN A 28 11.49 3.42 -0.03
CA GLN A 28 11.78 4.85 -0.22
C GLN A 28 12.11 5.19 -1.68
N LYS A 29 12.99 4.42 -2.32
CA LYS A 29 13.32 4.62 -3.75
C LYS A 29 12.12 4.46 -4.67
N LEU A 30 11.26 3.49 -4.39
CA LEU A 30 10.03 3.31 -5.17
C LEU A 30 9.07 4.48 -4.91
N ALA A 31 8.91 4.87 -3.65
CA ALA A 31 8.02 5.95 -3.24
C ALA A 31 8.44 7.32 -3.82
N GLU A 32 9.73 7.56 -4.06
CA GLU A 32 10.23 8.76 -4.76
C GLU A 32 9.63 8.94 -6.17
N GLN A 33 9.17 7.86 -6.81
CA GLN A 33 8.51 7.92 -8.13
C GLN A 33 7.03 8.34 -8.04
N PHE A 34 6.47 8.34 -6.83
CA PHE A 34 5.08 8.69 -6.56
C PHE A 34 5.01 10.03 -5.82
N VAL A 35 3.88 10.72 -5.97
CA VAL A 35 3.57 11.86 -5.12
C VAL A 35 2.96 11.32 -3.83
N LEU A 36 3.71 11.38 -2.72
CA LEU A 36 3.20 10.95 -1.42
C LEU A 36 2.34 12.05 -0.78
N LEU A 37 1.12 11.70 -0.42
CA LEU A 37 0.20 12.53 0.32
C LEU A 37 -0.10 11.90 1.67
N ASN A 38 0.39 12.53 2.73
CA ASN A 38 0.17 12.12 4.09
C ASN A 38 -1.04 12.86 4.66
N LEU A 39 -2.11 12.14 4.96
CA LEU A 39 -3.34 12.68 5.53
C LEU A 39 -3.47 12.21 6.97
N VAL A 40 -3.42 13.17 7.90
CA VAL A 40 -3.63 12.94 9.34
C VAL A 40 -5.11 13.02 9.72
N TYR A 41 -5.88 13.79 8.96
CA TYR A 41 -7.32 13.97 9.19
C TYR A 41 -8.11 13.29 8.08
N GLU A 42 -9.27 12.73 8.45
CA GLU A 42 -10.20 12.13 7.50
C GLU A 42 -10.68 13.19 6.49
N THR A 43 -10.75 12.77 5.22
CA THR A 43 -11.35 13.59 4.17
C THR A 43 -12.85 13.34 4.11
N THR A 44 -13.63 14.33 3.68
CA THR A 44 -15.08 14.20 3.51
C THR A 44 -15.47 13.43 2.24
N ASP A 45 -14.49 13.00 1.45
CA ASP A 45 -14.70 12.32 0.18
C ASP A 45 -14.96 10.82 0.39
N LYS A 46 -16.15 10.37 -0.04
CA LYS A 46 -16.59 8.97 0.08
C LYS A 46 -15.79 8.03 -0.83
N HIS A 47 -15.20 8.54 -1.91
CA HIS A 47 -14.36 7.74 -2.80
C HIS A 47 -13.02 7.34 -2.18
N LEU A 48 -12.58 8.08 -1.15
CA LEU A 48 -11.35 7.80 -0.40
C LEU A 48 -11.58 6.86 0.81
N SER A 49 -12.81 6.41 1.03
CA SER A 49 -13.17 5.52 2.14
C SER A 49 -14.30 4.52 1.80
N PRO A 50 -14.17 3.72 0.71
CA PRO A 50 -15.23 2.79 0.28
C PRO A 50 -15.50 1.68 1.32
N ASP A 51 -14.48 1.22 2.05
CA ASP A 51 -14.57 0.14 3.05
C ASP A 51 -14.52 0.65 4.50
N GLY A 52 -14.71 1.95 4.70
CA GLY A 52 -14.73 2.60 6.01
C GLY A 52 -13.45 3.35 6.40
N GLN A 53 -13.48 3.91 7.61
CA GLN A 53 -12.49 4.86 8.13
C GLN A 53 -11.61 4.22 9.23
N TYR A 54 -10.78 3.24 8.87
CA TYR A 54 -9.79 2.62 9.78
C TYR A 54 -8.38 3.17 9.51
N VAL A 55 -7.46 3.21 10.47
CA VAL A 55 -6.07 3.62 10.22
C VAL A 55 -5.08 2.53 10.61
N PRO A 56 -3.92 2.39 9.94
CA PRO A 56 -3.47 3.12 8.73
C PRO A 56 -4.09 2.58 7.43
N ARG A 57 -4.22 3.44 6.40
CA ARG A 57 -4.63 3.06 5.02
C ARG A 57 -3.69 3.61 3.98
N ILE A 58 -3.38 2.81 2.97
CA ILE A 58 -2.60 3.24 1.82
C ILE A 58 -3.42 3.02 0.55
N MET A 59 -3.64 4.09 -0.20
CA MET A 59 -4.39 4.05 -1.46
C MET A 59 -3.53 4.59 -2.59
N PHE A 60 -3.69 4.01 -3.77
CA PHE A 60 -3.01 4.46 -4.97
C PHE A 60 -4.02 5.10 -5.93
N VAL A 61 -3.65 6.25 -6.47
CA VAL A 61 -4.47 7.03 -7.39
C VAL A 61 -3.69 7.22 -8.68
N ASP A 62 -4.32 6.87 -9.79
CA ASP A 62 -3.75 7.06 -11.11
C ASP A 62 -3.73 8.56 -11.49
N PRO A 63 -2.84 9.04 -12.38
CA PRO A 63 -2.89 10.42 -12.87
C PRO A 63 -4.26 10.88 -13.41
N SER A 64 -5.15 9.94 -13.80
CA SER A 64 -6.55 10.22 -14.15
C SER A 64 -7.47 10.53 -12.95
N LEU A 65 -6.93 10.68 -11.74
CA LEU A 65 -7.67 10.90 -10.48
C LEU A 65 -8.61 9.76 -10.10
N THR A 66 -8.35 8.56 -10.60
CA THR A 66 -9.12 7.35 -10.26
C THR A 66 -8.39 6.53 -9.21
N VAL A 67 -9.09 6.20 -8.12
CA VAL A 67 -8.58 5.29 -7.08
C VAL A 67 -8.46 3.88 -7.65
N ARG A 68 -7.27 3.29 -7.52
CA ARG A 68 -6.95 1.93 -7.98
C ARG A 68 -7.43 0.90 -6.95
N ALA A 69 -8.68 0.45 -7.11
CA ALA A 69 -9.30 -0.56 -6.25
C ALA A 69 -8.83 -2.01 -6.54
N ASP A 70 -8.02 -2.18 -7.58
CA ASP A 70 -7.34 -3.43 -7.93
C ASP A 70 -6.13 -3.72 -7.04
N ILE A 71 -5.58 -2.68 -6.38
CA ILE A 71 -4.49 -2.82 -5.41
C ILE A 71 -5.11 -2.90 -4.03
N THR A 72 -5.18 -4.12 -3.49
CA THR A 72 -5.72 -4.39 -2.17
C THR A 72 -4.73 -5.18 -1.33
N GLY A 73 -4.61 -4.82 -0.06
CA GLY A 73 -3.87 -5.56 0.95
C GLY A 73 -4.46 -6.93 1.27
N ARG A 74 -3.88 -7.56 2.30
CA ARG A 74 -4.18 -8.95 2.68
C ARG A 74 -5.61 -9.15 3.21
N TYR A 75 -6.13 -8.15 3.91
CA TYR A 75 -7.35 -8.25 4.72
C TYR A 75 -8.61 -7.97 3.89
N SER A 76 -9.48 -8.97 3.74
CA SER A 76 -10.74 -8.82 2.95
C SER A 76 -11.74 -7.84 3.57
N ASN A 77 -11.69 -7.64 4.88
CA ASN A 77 -12.50 -6.67 5.60
C ASN A 77 -11.87 -5.26 5.63
N ARG A 78 -10.59 -5.12 5.24
CA ARG A 78 -9.83 -3.87 5.26
C ARG A 78 -8.88 -3.86 4.07
N LEU A 79 -9.44 -3.64 2.88
CA LEU A 79 -8.73 -3.79 1.61
C LEU A 79 -7.50 -2.89 1.46
N TYR A 80 -7.41 -1.77 2.19
CA TYR A 80 -6.28 -0.83 2.09
C TYR A 80 -5.45 -0.78 3.37
N ALA A 81 -5.67 -1.70 4.32
CA ALA A 81 -4.87 -1.82 5.52
C ALA A 81 -3.57 -2.57 5.24
N TYR A 82 -2.47 -2.00 5.72
CA TYR A 82 -1.16 -2.64 5.71
C TYR A 82 -0.62 -2.67 7.13
N GLU A 83 -0.21 -3.85 7.58
CA GLU A 83 0.49 -4.00 8.85
C GLU A 83 2.01 -3.97 8.63
N PRO A 84 2.81 -3.76 9.69
CA PRO A 84 4.27 -3.83 9.61
C PRO A 84 4.79 -5.15 9.01
N ALA A 85 4.07 -6.25 9.22
CA ALA A 85 4.40 -7.56 8.64
C ALA A 85 4.14 -7.64 7.13
N ASP A 86 3.26 -6.80 6.58
CA ASP A 86 2.88 -6.78 5.16
C ASP A 86 3.75 -5.83 4.31
N THR A 87 4.88 -5.38 4.85
CA THR A 87 5.84 -4.50 4.16
C THR A 87 6.31 -5.08 2.82
N ALA A 88 6.50 -6.39 2.74
CA ALA A 88 6.86 -7.07 1.50
C ALA A 88 5.75 -6.99 0.44
N LEU A 89 4.48 -7.13 0.87
CA LEU A 89 3.32 -6.99 -0.01
C LEU A 89 3.23 -5.56 -0.53
N CYS A 90 3.37 -4.57 0.36
CA CYS A 90 3.34 -3.17 -0.04
C CYS A 90 4.46 -2.83 -1.04
N LYS A 91 5.68 -3.34 -0.84
CA LYS A 91 6.77 -3.19 -1.82
C LYS A 91 6.37 -3.74 -3.19
N CYS A 92 5.77 -4.93 -3.22
CA CYS A 92 5.29 -5.53 -4.47
C CYS A 92 4.18 -4.71 -5.14
N ASP A 93 3.27 -4.14 -4.36
CA ASP A 93 2.22 -3.25 -4.87
C ASP A 93 2.81 -1.96 -5.46
N LEU A 94 3.79 -1.34 -4.80
CA LEU A 94 4.48 -0.16 -5.33
C LEU A 94 5.26 -0.47 -6.63
N GLN A 95 5.83 -1.67 -6.73
CA GLN A 95 6.70 -2.04 -7.86
C GLN A 95 5.92 -2.54 -9.08
N PHE A 96 4.87 -3.34 -8.87
CA PHE A 96 4.16 -4.04 -9.94
C PHE A 96 2.71 -3.58 -10.13
N GLY A 97 2.17 -2.78 -9.19
CA GLY A 97 0.86 -2.16 -9.32
C GLY A 97 -0.35 -3.10 -9.24
N CYS A 98 -0.16 -4.43 -9.16
CA CYS A 98 -1.19 -5.42 -8.85
C CYS A 98 -0.48 -6.76 -8.57
N CYS A 99 -0.47 -7.21 -7.32
CA CYS A 99 0.03 -8.54 -6.99
C CYS A 99 -1.11 -9.55 -7.16
N PRO A 100 -1.06 -10.49 -8.12
CA PRO A 100 -2.11 -11.48 -8.26
C PRO A 100 -2.18 -12.34 -7.00
N ARG A 101 -3.36 -12.40 -6.38
CA ARG A 101 -3.70 -13.15 -5.16
C ARG A 101 -3.73 -14.66 -5.44
N VAL A 102 -2.61 -15.22 -5.88
CA VAL A 102 -2.45 -16.67 -6.04
C VAL A 102 -1.83 -17.16 -4.75
N GLU A 103 -2.44 -18.17 -4.10
CA GLU A 103 -2.09 -18.71 -2.79
C GLU A 103 -0.63 -19.22 -2.66
N HIS A 104 0.16 -19.14 -3.72
CA HIS A 104 1.55 -19.60 -3.82
C HIS A 104 2.50 -18.59 -4.52
N LEU A 105 2.29 -17.27 -4.40
CA LEU A 105 3.27 -16.29 -4.91
C LEU A 105 4.16 -15.71 -3.79
N TYR A 106 5.42 -16.15 -3.82
CA TYR A 106 6.54 -15.41 -3.23
C TYR A 106 6.73 -14.12 -4.04
N CYS A 107 6.67 -12.96 -3.37
CA CYS A 107 7.31 -11.75 -3.90
C CYS A 107 8.77 -12.11 -4.20
N CYS A 108 9.15 -12.18 -5.48
CA CYS A 108 10.51 -12.50 -5.89
C CYS A 108 11.47 -11.48 -5.27
N SER A 109 12.26 -11.93 -4.29
CA SER A 109 13.32 -11.14 -3.67
C SER A 109 14.44 -10.72 -4.64
N ASP A 110 14.37 -11.11 -5.92
CA ASP A 110 15.53 -11.13 -6.83
C ASP A 110 15.41 -10.32 -8.13
N GLY A 111 14.53 -9.31 -8.20
CA GLY A 111 14.60 -8.29 -9.25
C GLY A 111 14.41 -8.77 -10.70
N THR A 112 14.05 -10.02 -10.94
CA THR A 112 13.67 -10.52 -12.26
C THR A 112 12.23 -10.16 -12.58
N ARG A 113 12.04 -9.48 -13.72
CA ARG A 113 10.73 -9.10 -14.27
C ARG A 113 9.87 -10.35 -14.49
N GLY A 114 8.98 -10.64 -13.56
CA GLY A 114 7.96 -11.67 -13.73
C GLY A 114 7.45 -12.19 -12.40
N CYS A 115 6.14 -12.06 -12.17
CA CYS A 115 5.42 -12.97 -11.28
C CYS A 115 5.56 -14.38 -11.87
N MET A 116 6.46 -15.21 -11.33
CA MET A 116 6.49 -16.63 -11.70
C MET A 116 5.24 -17.29 -11.12
N VAL A 117 4.38 -17.76 -12.02
CA VAL A 117 3.33 -18.72 -11.71
C VAL A 117 4.03 -20.08 -11.54
N SER A 118 4.01 -20.65 -10.33
CA SER A 118 4.39 -22.06 -10.17
C SER A 118 3.38 -22.90 -10.95
N ALA A 119 3.90 -23.77 -11.83
CA ALA A 119 3.16 -24.82 -12.52
C ALA A 119 2.77 -25.95 -11.56
#